data_AF-A0A7Y9S257-F1
#
_entry.id   AF-A0A7Y9S257-F1
#
_cell.length_a   1.000
_cell.length_b   1.000
_cell.length_c   1.000
_cell.angle_alpha   90.00
_cell.angle_beta   90.00
_cell.angle_gamma   90.00
#
_symmetry.space_group_name_H-M   'P 1'
#
loop_
_entity.id
_entity.type
_entity.pdbx_description
1 polymer ?
#
loop_
_entity_poly.entity_id
_entity_poly.type
_entity_poly.pdbx_seq_one_letter_code
_entity_poly.pdbx_strand_id
1 'polypeptide(L)'
;MVDYLKICDTLSQLVDAAITADMELAGWEPRYSAAGLLDGLKDGSFGTTFSHPDSFLKRGGMSSIRLTWEGEWVHEVDPGFAGREQDPEDSLLYPEDEVAEYAAIRAKWPNKIYDAFAPFLSIPDPELFKDASANYDTPAELLSAGYFTSQGIDSTLTPANGSIGRLLGGDDELLSWHGPAADSFRRSFVEDLPKTTAAKFYAVILLKGALEQEGAICEAARTDVANLAERALAGMEAIEPPAQDNGGAILGLQIFAAVATVVACAVPVVGAVALATAAGAAGLTASNLPNETVEPAPMGGTPDEVFSKIEEELSTINRGMLTQEQYVADRMDALLQELKCSPHTFHPGRATRLLDADDKGDIANTRGFTVDTSRLRHYARTTHPAADDMRSAAHACFVPRSIFTKDAALGIGADGPFLRLDNANEALREVLVSTAFYVDETGDKVKICADHYDDTDRGDITARMRKQAEEVDREEGKYDGVFSRCQPYVSSYDPNPGGVIEV
;
A
#
# COMPACT_ATOMS: atom_id res chain seq x y z
N MET A 1 -3.54 -1.40 15.31
CA MET A 1 -4.72 -1.53 16.23
C MET A 1 -4.76 -0.51 17.38
N VAL A 2 -3.63 -0.17 18.03
CA VAL A 2 -3.61 0.78 19.16
C VAL A 2 -4.12 2.17 18.76
N ASP A 3 -3.74 2.66 17.58
CA ASP A 3 -4.14 4.01 17.12
C ASP A 3 -5.64 4.11 16.82
N TYR A 4 -6.26 3.02 16.35
CA TYR A 4 -7.70 3.00 16.04
C TYR A 4 -8.56 3.21 17.28
N LEU A 5 -8.24 2.50 18.38
CA LEU A 5 -8.98 2.65 19.63
C LEU A 5 -8.81 4.05 20.22
N LYS A 6 -7.62 4.63 20.07
CA LYS A 6 -7.34 6.00 20.49
C LYS A 6 -8.20 7.00 19.70
N ILE A 7 -8.26 6.88 18.38
CA ILE A 7 -9.11 7.74 17.54
C ILE A 7 -10.58 7.63 17.96
N CYS A 8 -11.11 6.41 18.13
CA CYS A 8 -12.51 6.22 18.53
C CYS A 8 -12.84 6.87 19.89
N ASP A 9 -11.93 6.77 20.87
CA ASP A 9 -12.07 7.43 22.17
C ASP A 9 -12.05 8.96 22.04
N THR A 10 -11.09 9.49 21.29
CA THR A 10 -11.00 10.93 21.00
C THR A 10 -12.24 11.45 20.26
N LEU A 11 -12.81 10.69 19.32
CA LEU A 11 -14.03 11.07 18.61
C LEU A 11 -15.25 11.10 19.55
N SER A 12 -15.34 10.19 20.52
CA SER A 12 -16.39 10.25 21.54
C SER A 12 -16.27 11.51 22.39
N GLN A 13 -15.05 11.84 22.83
CA GLN A 13 -14.77 13.05 23.61
C GLN A 13 -15.05 14.32 22.79
N LEU A 14 -14.70 14.31 21.50
CA LEU A 14 -14.96 15.41 20.59
C LEU A 14 -16.46 15.67 20.41
N VAL A 15 -17.28 14.62 20.33
CA VAL A 15 -18.74 14.74 20.28
C VAL A 15 -19.28 15.38 21.56
N ASP A 16 -18.83 14.93 22.73
CA ASP A 16 -19.26 15.48 24.03
C ASP A 16 -18.83 16.95 24.19
N ALA A 17 -17.60 17.29 23.77
CA ALA A 17 -17.09 18.66 23.79
C ALA A 17 -17.89 19.57 22.84
N ALA A 18 -18.21 19.10 21.63
CA ALA A 18 -19.02 19.85 20.67
C ALA A 18 -20.44 20.11 21.17
N ILE A 19 -21.09 19.11 21.79
CA ILE A 19 -22.41 19.27 22.40
C ILE A 19 -22.34 20.31 23.53
N THR A 20 -21.33 20.22 24.40
CA THR A 20 -21.15 21.14 25.53
C THR A 20 -20.96 22.58 25.04
N ALA A 21 -20.05 22.80 24.09
CA ALA A 21 -19.78 24.13 23.55
C ALA A 21 -20.99 24.74 22.82
N ASP A 22 -21.77 23.94 22.07
CA ASP A 22 -22.96 24.43 21.37
C ASP A 22 -24.10 24.77 22.36
N MET A 23 -24.24 23.98 23.43
CA MET A 23 -25.17 24.29 24.53
C MET A 23 -24.81 25.58 25.26
N GLU A 24 -23.53 25.78 25.61
CA GLU A 24 -23.07 26.99 26.30
C GLU A 24 -23.28 28.25 25.45
N LEU A 25 -23.04 28.17 24.13
CA LEU A 25 -23.31 29.26 23.20
C LEU A 25 -24.81 29.57 23.06
N ALA A 26 -25.67 28.56 23.18
CA ALA A 26 -27.12 28.74 23.24
C ALA A 26 -27.62 29.26 24.60
N GLY A 27 -26.71 29.52 25.55
CA GLY A 27 -27.04 30.09 26.86
C GLY A 27 -27.49 29.07 27.91
N TRP A 28 -27.32 27.77 27.62
CA TRP A 28 -27.60 26.71 28.58
C TRP A 28 -26.47 26.64 29.61
N GLU A 29 -26.83 26.65 30.89
CA GLU A 29 -25.83 26.46 31.94
C GLU A 29 -25.26 25.02 31.91
N PRO A 30 -23.96 24.82 32.18
CA PRO A 30 -23.31 23.50 32.16
C PRO A 30 -24.02 22.44 33.01
N ARG A 31 -24.74 22.86 34.06
CA ARG A 31 -25.56 21.99 34.94
C ARG A 31 -26.64 21.18 34.22
N TYR A 32 -27.02 21.60 33.01
CA TYR A 32 -28.00 20.89 32.17
C TYR A 32 -27.35 19.90 31.18
N SER A 33 -26.01 19.86 31.10
CA SER A 33 -25.30 18.83 30.35
C SER A 33 -25.21 17.52 31.15
N ALA A 34 -25.04 16.38 30.46
CA ALA A 34 -24.84 15.09 31.13
C ALA A 34 -23.59 15.10 32.05
N ALA A 35 -22.55 15.84 31.67
CA ALA A 35 -21.35 16.05 32.47
C ALA A 35 -21.64 16.89 33.71
N GLY A 36 -22.39 17.99 33.58
CA GLY A 36 -22.79 18.82 34.73
C GLY A 36 -23.69 18.08 35.71
N LEU A 37 -24.57 17.20 35.23
CA LEU A 37 -25.40 16.35 36.08
C LEU A 37 -24.55 15.33 36.86
N LEU A 38 -23.54 14.74 36.22
CA LEU A 38 -22.57 13.82 36.83
C LEU A 38 -21.63 14.52 37.81
N ASP A 39 -21.12 15.71 37.48
CA ASP A 39 -20.21 16.47 38.33
C ASP A 39 -20.94 17.09 39.51
N GLY A 40 -22.16 17.58 39.31
CA GLY A 40 -22.99 18.03 40.43
C GLY A 40 -23.39 16.90 41.40
N LEU A 41 -23.45 15.65 40.89
CA LEU A 41 -23.62 14.45 41.72
C LEU A 41 -22.34 14.10 42.50
N LYS A 42 -21.15 14.38 41.94
CA LYS A 42 -19.86 14.11 42.59
C LYS A 42 -19.49 15.16 43.63
N ASP A 43 -19.78 16.44 43.36
CA ASP A 43 -19.42 17.55 44.24
C ASP A 43 -20.49 17.84 45.31
N GLY A 44 -21.64 17.18 45.22
CA GLY A 44 -22.75 17.30 46.17
C GLY A 44 -23.53 18.60 46.02
N SER A 45 -23.29 19.38 44.96
CA SER A 45 -24.10 20.55 44.62
C SER A 45 -25.53 20.13 44.28
N PHE A 46 -25.74 19.02 43.58
CA PHE A 46 -27.05 18.36 43.60
C PHE A 46 -27.22 17.70 44.96
N GLY A 47 -28.06 18.30 45.81
CA GLY A 47 -28.37 17.84 47.16
C GLY A 47 -28.82 16.40 47.17
N THR A 48 -27.85 15.50 47.27
CA THR A 48 -28.06 14.06 47.33
C THR A 48 -27.40 13.57 48.60
N THR A 49 -28.23 13.05 49.51
CA THR A 49 -27.75 12.42 50.73
C THR A 49 -27.29 11.00 50.39
N PHE A 50 -26.07 10.84 49.88
CA PHE A 50 -25.46 9.52 49.70
C PHE A 50 -24.27 9.32 50.64
N SER A 51 -24.33 8.25 51.42
CA SER A 51 -23.30 7.90 52.40
C SER A 51 -22.14 7.06 51.86
N HIS A 52 -22.12 6.65 50.57
CA HIS A 52 -20.95 6.02 49.91
C HIS A 52 -21.08 5.95 48.37
N PRO A 53 -20.30 6.73 47.59
CA PRO A 53 -20.38 6.78 46.11
C PRO A 53 -20.05 5.45 45.40
N ASP A 54 -19.12 4.66 45.94
CA ASP A 54 -18.59 3.47 45.27
C ASP A 54 -19.56 2.28 45.17
N SER A 55 -20.68 2.32 45.90
CA SER A 55 -21.69 1.26 45.89
C SER A 55 -22.73 1.40 44.77
N PHE A 56 -22.75 2.55 44.09
CA PHE A 56 -23.77 2.95 43.10
C PHE A 56 -23.64 2.22 41.76
N LEU A 57 -22.41 1.93 41.31
CA LEU A 57 -22.16 1.32 39.99
C LEU A 57 -22.31 -0.22 39.95
N LYS A 58 -22.46 -0.89 41.12
CA LYS A 58 -22.36 -2.37 41.20
C LYS A 58 -23.68 -3.12 41.45
N ARG A 59 -24.81 -2.45 41.65
CA ARG A 59 -26.11 -3.13 41.89
C ARG A 59 -27.17 -2.65 40.92
N GLY A 60 -27.41 -3.43 39.88
CA GLY A 60 -28.49 -3.24 38.90
C GLY A 60 -29.88 -3.51 39.49
N GLY A 61 -30.32 -2.64 40.41
CA GLY A 61 -31.62 -2.77 41.05
C GLY A 61 -31.92 -1.61 41.98
N MET A 62 -32.20 -0.43 41.42
CA MET A 62 -33.01 0.60 42.07
C MET A 62 -33.95 1.24 41.04
N SER A 63 -35.16 1.54 41.48
CA SER A 63 -36.32 1.95 40.66
C SER A 63 -36.57 3.45 40.65
N SER A 64 -35.72 4.28 41.27
CA SER A 64 -35.69 5.74 41.05
C SER A 64 -34.54 6.42 41.80
N ILE A 65 -34.06 7.54 41.25
CA ILE A 65 -33.11 8.47 41.88
C ILE A 65 -33.88 9.75 42.23
N ARG A 66 -33.87 10.17 43.51
CA ARG A 66 -34.46 11.44 43.93
C ARG A 66 -33.39 12.51 44.03
N LEU A 67 -33.61 13.63 43.36
CA LEU A 67 -32.80 14.84 43.41
C LEU A 67 -33.56 15.90 44.22
N THR A 68 -32.88 16.47 45.23
CA THR A 68 -33.40 17.59 46.05
C THR A 68 -32.42 18.75 45.99
N TRP A 69 -32.93 19.99 46.01
CA TRP A 69 -32.12 21.22 46.08
C TRP A 69 -32.61 22.08 47.23
N GLU A 70 -31.70 22.58 48.09
CA GLU A 70 -32.02 23.39 49.28
C GLU A 70 -33.08 22.80 50.24
N GLY A 71 -33.27 21.47 50.20
CA GLY A 71 -34.27 20.79 51.02
C GLY A 71 -35.67 20.76 50.40
N GLU A 72 -35.85 21.29 49.20
CA GLU A 72 -37.07 21.13 48.39
C GLU A 72 -36.88 20.07 47.29
N TRP A 73 -37.98 19.42 46.94
CA TRP A 73 -38.02 18.35 45.95
C TRP A 73 -37.97 18.93 44.55
N VAL A 74 -37.04 18.45 43.71
CA VAL A 74 -36.85 18.97 42.36
C VAL A 74 -37.16 17.92 41.30
N HIS A 75 -36.75 16.67 41.48
CA HIS A 75 -37.10 15.62 40.51
C HIS A 75 -36.88 14.18 41.01
N GLU A 76 -37.64 13.22 40.47
CA GLU A 76 -37.44 11.77 40.65
C GLU A 76 -37.18 11.12 39.28
N VAL A 77 -35.94 10.68 39.03
CA VAL A 77 -35.53 10.02 37.78
C VAL A 77 -35.72 8.52 37.95
N ASP A 78 -36.79 7.96 37.37
CA ASP A 78 -37.00 6.51 37.27
C ASP A 78 -36.26 5.97 36.01
N PRO A 79 -35.31 5.04 36.14
CA PRO A 79 -34.60 4.48 34.98
C PRO A 79 -35.51 3.66 34.04
N GLY A 80 -36.79 3.45 34.37
CA GLY A 80 -37.80 2.83 33.52
C GLY A 80 -38.51 3.75 32.51
N PHE A 81 -38.04 4.98 32.27
CA PHE A 81 -38.77 6.05 31.57
C PHE A 81 -39.06 5.87 30.07
N ALA A 82 -38.69 4.74 29.45
CA ALA A 82 -39.12 4.41 28.09
C ALA A 82 -40.54 3.81 28.10
N GLY A 83 -41.59 4.62 28.33
CA GLY A 83 -42.96 4.23 27.95
C GLY A 83 -44.11 4.47 28.94
N ARG A 84 -43.99 5.37 29.93
CA ARG A 84 -45.17 5.86 30.67
C ARG A 84 -45.57 7.26 30.18
N GLU A 85 -46.87 7.46 29.99
CA GLU A 85 -47.50 8.79 29.84
C GLU A 85 -47.01 9.69 30.97
N GLN A 86 -46.33 10.79 30.61
CA GLN A 86 -45.91 11.83 31.56
C GLN A 86 -47.15 12.40 32.27
N ASP A 87 -47.04 12.57 33.59
CA ASP A 87 -47.98 13.36 34.37
C ASP A 87 -47.89 14.82 33.84
N PRO A 88 -48.97 15.40 33.29
CA PRO A 88 -48.91 16.69 32.59
C PRO A 88 -48.48 17.88 33.46
N GLU A 89 -48.47 17.72 34.79
CA GLU A 89 -48.01 18.76 35.71
C GLU A 89 -46.48 18.79 35.89
N ASP A 90 -45.76 17.66 35.69
CA ASP A 90 -44.29 17.62 35.69
C ASP A 90 -43.68 18.07 34.34
N SER A 91 -44.51 18.14 33.29
CA SER A 91 -44.13 18.69 31.97
C SER A 91 -44.12 20.23 31.93
N LEU A 92 -44.46 20.90 33.04
CA LEU A 92 -44.54 22.37 33.15
C LEU A 92 -43.21 23.05 33.52
N LEU A 93 -42.14 22.28 33.73
CA LEU A 93 -40.87 22.84 34.23
C LEU A 93 -39.91 23.34 33.13
N TYR A 94 -40.13 22.95 31.87
CA TYR A 94 -39.38 23.48 30.73
C TYR A 94 -40.32 23.83 29.59
N PRO A 95 -40.18 25.01 28.97
CA PRO A 95 -40.86 25.33 27.72
C PRO A 95 -40.60 24.22 26.68
N GLU A 96 -41.64 23.76 25.96
CA GLU A 96 -41.50 22.69 24.95
C GLU A 96 -40.44 23.03 23.87
N ASP A 97 -40.23 24.32 23.61
CA ASP A 97 -39.22 24.89 22.72
C ASP A 97 -37.78 24.68 23.24
N GLU A 98 -37.54 24.80 24.55
CA GLU A 98 -36.22 24.56 25.15
C GLU A 98 -35.82 23.08 25.05
N VAL A 99 -36.77 22.15 25.30
CA VAL A 99 -36.52 20.71 25.17
C VAL A 99 -36.22 20.31 23.72
N ALA A 100 -36.91 20.92 22.76
CA ALA A 100 -36.70 20.68 21.34
C ALA A 100 -35.32 21.17 20.87
N GLU A 101 -34.87 22.33 21.34
CA GLU A 101 -33.54 22.87 21.03
C GLU A 101 -32.41 21.99 21.59
N TYR A 102 -32.50 21.58 22.86
CA TYR A 102 -31.55 20.64 23.46
C TYR A 102 -31.45 19.33 22.68
N ALA A 103 -32.60 18.74 22.32
CA ALA A 103 -32.64 17.51 21.54
C ALA A 103 -32.00 17.69 20.16
N ALA A 104 -32.20 18.85 19.51
CA ALA A 104 -31.60 19.17 18.23
C ALA A 104 -30.07 19.27 18.30
N ILE A 105 -29.52 19.97 19.31
CA ILE A 105 -28.07 20.09 19.53
C ILE A 105 -27.44 18.71 19.76
N ARG A 106 -28.04 17.91 20.65
CA ARG A 106 -27.53 16.57 20.97
C ARG A 106 -27.57 15.60 19.79
N ALA A 107 -28.53 15.76 18.89
CA ALA A 107 -28.65 14.95 17.67
C ALA A 107 -27.70 15.39 16.54
N LYS A 108 -27.31 16.68 16.51
CA LYS A 108 -26.49 17.30 15.46
C LYS A 108 -25.07 16.70 15.40
N TRP A 109 -24.38 16.67 16.53
CA TRP A 109 -22.93 16.44 16.57
C TRP A 109 -22.48 14.99 16.36
N PRO A 110 -23.12 13.97 16.95
CA PRO A 110 -22.67 12.58 16.79
C PRO A 110 -22.61 12.18 15.31
N ASN A 111 -23.69 12.41 14.55
CA ASN A 111 -23.73 12.03 13.13
C ASN A 111 -22.71 12.83 12.32
N LYS A 112 -22.67 14.17 12.50
CA LYS A 112 -21.71 15.03 11.78
C LYS A 112 -20.26 14.57 11.97
N ILE A 113 -19.83 14.37 13.21
CA ILE A 113 -18.43 14.01 13.53
C ILE A 113 -18.14 12.58 13.08
N TYR A 114 -18.99 11.61 13.41
CA TYR A 114 -18.73 10.22 13.01
C TYR A 114 -18.77 10.04 11.49
N ASP A 115 -19.71 10.66 10.79
CA ASP A 115 -19.81 10.55 9.32
C ASP A 115 -18.59 11.18 8.63
N ALA A 116 -18.07 12.29 9.15
CA ALA A 116 -16.87 12.93 8.61
C ALA A 116 -15.62 12.04 8.74
N PHE A 117 -15.43 11.40 9.90
CA PHE A 117 -14.27 10.55 10.16
C PHE A 117 -14.41 9.10 9.68
N ALA A 118 -15.63 8.60 9.46
CA ALA A 118 -15.91 7.21 9.12
C ALA A 118 -15.08 6.66 7.95
N PRO A 119 -14.89 7.39 6.82
CA PRO A 119 -14.04 6.90 5.73
C PRO A 119 -12.60 6.62 6.19
N PHE A 120 -12.02 7.50 7.03
CA PHE A 120 -10.64 7.40 7.49
C PHE A 120 -10.41 6.26 8.50
N LEU A 121 -11.46 5.82 9.19
CA LEU A 121 -11.42 4.65 10.06
C LEU A 121 -11.20 3.34 9.28
N SER A 122 -11.44 3.35 7.96
CA SER A 122 -11.20 2.21 7.07
C SER A 122 -9.79 2.14 6.49
N ILE A 123 -8.91 3.12 6.76
CA ILE A 123 -7.53 3.10 6.25
C ILE A 123 -6.84 1.82 6.74
N PRO A 124 -6.18 1.03 5.88
CA PRO A 124 -5.58 -0.25 6.27
C PRO A 124 -4.41 -0.10 7.25
N ASP A 125 -4.04 -1.19 7.91
CA ASP A 125 -2.93 -1.19 8.86
C ASP A 125 -1.58 -1.17 8.12
N PRO A 126 -0.71 -0.15 8.34
CA PRO A 126 0.54 -0.01 7.60
C PRO A 126 1.49 -1.21 7.76
N GLU A 127 1.44 -1.92 8.90
CA GLU A 127 2.28 -3.11 9.11
C GLU A 127 1.91 -4.26 8.15
N LEU A 128 0.66 -4.32 7.64
CA LEU A 128 0.27 -5.31 6.64
C LEU A 128 1.03 -5.13 5.31
N PHE A 129 1.35 -3.89 4.95
CA PHE A 129 2.13 -3.60 3.74
C PHE A 129 3.59 -3.97 3.89
N LYS A 130 4.13 -3.81 5.10
CA LYS A 130 5.51 -4.22 5.43
C LYS A 130 5.66 -5.74 5.42
N ASP A 131 4.69 -6.47 5.97
CA ASP A 131 4.65 -7.93 5.88
C ASP A 131 4.53 -8.39 4.42
N ALA A 132 3.69 -7.72 3.63
CA ALA A 132 3.55 -8.00 2.20
C ALA A 132 4.81 -7.65 1.40
N SER A 133 5.50 -6.55 1.73
CA SER A 133 6.72 -6.13 1.04
C SER A 133 7.89 -7.08 1.33
N ALA A 134 7.93 -7.68 2.53
CA ALA A 134 8.89 -8.73 2.88
C ALA A 134 8.78 -9.98 1.98
N ASN A 135 7.62 -10.26 1.38
CA ASN A 135 7.49 -11.36 0.41
C ASN A 135 8.37 -11.16 -0.83
N TYR A 136 8.79 -9.93 -1.12
CA TYR A 136 9.70 -9.63 -2.23
C TYR A 136 11.18 -9.80 -1.89
N ASP A 137 11.54 -10.07 -0.63
CA ASP A 137 12.92 -10.35 -0.24
C ASP A 137 13.43 -11.65 -0.88
N THR A 138 12.63 -12.71 -0.87
CA THR A 138 13.01 -13.99 -1.48
C THR A 138 13.21 -13.88 -3.01
N PRO A 139 12.29 -13.32 -3.81
CA PRO A 139 12.54 -13.04 -5.23
C PRO A 139 13.79 -12.18 -5.46
N ALA A 140 14.04 -11.17 -4.63
CA ALA A 140 15.20 -10.29 -4.77
C ALA A 140 16.50 -11.06 -4.51
N GLU A 141 16.56 -11.86 -3.44
CA GLU A 141 17.69 -12.74 -3.14
C GLU A 141 17.93 -13.74 -4.28
N LEU A 142 16.88 -14.39 -4.76
CA LEU A 142 16.97 -15.38 -5.84
C LEU A 142 17.49 -14.78 -7.15
N LEU A 143 17.12 -13.53 -7.46
CA LEU A 143 17.55 -12.82 -8.68
C LEU A 143 18.86 -12.03 -8.52
N SER A 144 19.43 -11.97 -7.31
CA SER A 144 20.64 -11.22 -7.05
C SER A 144 21.85 -11.83 -7.77
N ALA A 145 22.54 -11.02 -8.55
CA ALA A 145 23.83 -11.36 -9.17
C ALA A 145 25.04 -10.95 -8.31
N GLY A 146 24.82 -10.35 -7.12
CA GLY A 146 25.88 -9.97 -6.17
C GLY A 146 26.69 -8.72 -6.49
N TYR A 147 26.37 -8.01 -7.58
CA TYR A 147 27.02 -6.75 -7.96
C TYR A 147 26.10 -5.53 -7.86
N PHE A 148 24.87 -5.73 -7.39
CA PHE A 148 23.91 -4.64 -7.24
C PHE A 148 24.14 -3.98 -5.88
N THR A 149 24.85 -2.85 -5.88
CA THR A 149 24.75 -1.92 -4.74
C THR A 149 23.37 -1.28 -4.82
N SER A 150 22.50 -1.52 -3.84
CA SER A 150 21.36 -0.66 -3.60
C SER A 150 21.89 0.72 -3.24
N GLN A 151 22.11 1.59 -4.24
CA GLN A 151 22.53 2.96 -3.97
C GLN A 151 21.36 3.73 -3.31
N GLY A 152 21.22 3.63 -1.99
CA GLY A 152 20.26 4.44 -1.22
C GLY A 152 19.26 3.68 -0.35
N ILE A 153 19.19 2.35 -0.44
CA ILE A 153 18.58 1.49 0.59
C ILE A 153 19.77 0.80 1.22
N ASP A 154 20.03 1.08 2.50
CA ASP A 154 21.09 0.55 3.35
C ASP A 154 22.15 -0.31 2.62
N SER A 155 23.39 0.15 2.54
CA SER A 155 24.48 -0.34 1.67
C SER A 155 24.92 -1.82 1.81
N THR A 156 24.08 -2.68 2.38
CA THR A 156 24.22 -4.12 2.38
C THR A 156 24.09 -4.65 0.96
N LEU A 157 25.24 -5.01 0.39
CA LEU A 157 25.31 -5.82 -0.82
C LEU A 157 24.47 -7.08 -0.60
N THR A 158 23.37 -7.23 -1.35
CA THR A 158 22.70 -8.53 -1.43
C THR A 158 23.70 -9.50 -2.03
N PRO A 159 24.10 -10.57 -1.31
CA PRO A 159 25.06 -11.53 -1.85
C PRO A 159 24.51 -12.12 -3.15
N ALA A 160 25.41 -12.52 -4.06
CA ALA A 160 24.99 -13.23 -5.26
C ALA A 160 24.24 -14.51 -4.86
N ASN A 161 23.11 -14.77 -5.51
CA ASN A 161 22.57 -16.11 -5.51
C ASN A 161 23.62 -17.04 -6.09
N GLY A 162 23.92 -18.14 -5.38
CA GLY A 162 24.89 -19.12 -5.82
C GLY A 162 24.61 -19.69 -7.22
N SER A 163 23.35 -19.87 -7.65
CA SER A 163 23.05 -20.45 -8.97
C SER A 163 23.24 -19.44 -10.10
N ILE A 164 22.59 -18.28 -10.01
CA ILE A 164 22.67 -17.20 -11.00
C ILE A 164 24.09 -16.64 -11.03
N GLY A 165 24.71 -16.40 -9.88
CA GLY A 165 26.09 -15.97 -9.79
C GLY A 165 27.07 -16.98 -10.43
N ARG A 166 26.85 -18.29 -10.26
CA ARG A 166 27.64 -19.33 -10.96
C ARG A 166 27.42 -19.31 -12.46
N LEU A 167 26.18 -19.14 -12.91
CA LEU A 167 25.85 -19.06 -14.34
C LEU A 167 26.52 -17.84 -14.99
N LEU A 168 26.44 -16.68 -14.33
CA LEU A 168 27.05 -15.42 -14.78
C LEU A 168 28.59 -15.43 -14.68
N GLY A 169 29.15 -16.18 -13.72
CA GLY A 169 30.60 -16.39 -13.60
C GLY A 169 31.17 -17.47 -14.51
N GLY A 170 30.31 -18.21 -15.23
CA GLY A 170 30.68 -19.33 -16.10
C GLY A 170 31.36 -18.92 -17.41
N ASP A 171 31.57 -17.64 -17.66
CA ASP A 171 32.17 -17.12 -18.90
C ASP A 171 33.53 -17.76 -19.21
N ASP A 172 34.33 -18.04 -18.18
CA ASP A 172 35.63 -18.72 -18.28
C ASP A 172 35.52 -20.15 -18.84
N GLU A 173 34.38 -20.80 -18.63
CA GLU A 173 34.10 -22.13 -19.16
C GLU A 173 33.81 -22.08 -20.67
N LEU A 174 33.27 -20.96 -21.14
CA LEU A 174 32.94 -20.72 -22.53
C LEU A 174 34.11 -20.12 -23.33
N LEU A 175 35.19 -19.67 -22.67
CA LEU A 175 36.32 -19.00 -23.32
C LEU A 175 36.99 -19.82 -24.41
N SER A 176 37.08 -21.15 -24.25
CA SER A 176 37.70 -22.05 -25.23
C SER A 176 36.79 -22.41 -26.41
N TRP A 177 35.52 -22.01 -26.36
CA TRP A 177 34.55 -22.26 -27.42
C TRP A 177 34.55 -21.10 -28.41
N HIS A 178 34.91 -21.38 -29.66
CA HIS A 178 35.11 -20.39 -30.72
C HIS A 178 34.50 -20.84 -32.04
N GLY A 179 33.81 -19.93 -32.72
CA GLY A 179 33.18 -20.16 -34.02
C GLY A 179 31.96 -19.26 -34.18
N PRO A 180 31.43 -19.09 -35.41
CA PRO A 180 30.24 -18.29 -35.65
C PRO A 180 29.06 -18.56 -34.70
N ALA A 181 28.80 -19.82 -34.34
CA ALA A 181 27.75 -20.22 -33.42
C ALA A 181 28.06 -19.82 -31.96
N ALA A 182 29.29 -20.09 -31.50
CA ALA A 182 29.77 -19.73 -30.16
C ALA A 182 29.78 -18.20 -29.96
N ASP A 183 30.24 -17.46 -30.96
CA ASP A 183 30.27 -15.99 -30.95
C ASP A 183 28.85 -15.41 -30.96
N SER A 184 27.91 -16.07 -31.65
CA SER A 184 26.50 -15.67 -31.62
C SER A 184 25.88 -15.94 -30.25
N PHE A 185 26.17 -17.11 -29.65
CA PHE A 185 25.71 -17.48 -28.32
C PHE A 185 26.23 -16.53 -27.25
N ARG A 186 27.53 -16.24 -27.25
CA ARG A 186 28.14 -15.34 -26.28
C ARG A 186 27.52 -13.94 -26.33
N ARG A 187 27.41 -13.38 -27.53
CA ARG A 187 26.84 -12.02 -27.72
C ARG A 187 25.36 -11.94 -27.40
N SER A 188 24.57 -12.96 -27.77
CA SER A 188 23.12 -12.88 -27.65
C SER A 188 22.62 -13.33 -26.28
N PHE A 189 23.26 -14.31 -25.67
CA PHE A 189 22.80 -14.90 -24.41
C PHE A 189 23.71 -14.52 -23.25
N VAL A 190 25.00 -14.84 -23.33
CA VAL A 190 25.94 -14.70 -22.20
C VAL A 190 26.13 -13.23 -21.80
N GLU A 191 26.34 -12.34 -22.78
CA GLU A 191 26.52 -10.90 -22.53
C GLU A 191 25.24 -10.18 -22.09
N ASP A 192 24.06 -10.72 -22.43
CA ASP A 192 22.76 -10.10 -22.14
C ASP A 192 22.10 -10.67 -20.87
N LEU A 193 22.44 -11.89 -20.47
CA LEU A 193 21.90 -12.52 -19.27
C LEU A 193 22.15 -11.71 -17.98
N PRO A 194 23.35 -11.14 -17.72
CA PRO A 194 23.54 -10.28 -16.55
C PRO A 194 22.61 -9.05 -16.56
N LYS A 195 22.45 -8.40 -17.72
CA LYS A 195 21.64 -7.18 -17.86
C LYS A 195 20.16 -7.46 -17.65
N THR A 196 19.66 -8.52 -18.27
CA THR A 196 18.25 -8.92 -18.19
C THR A 196 17.89 -9.45 -16.81
N THR A 197 18.82 -10.11 -16.12
CA THR A 197 18.66 -10.52 -14.72
C THR A 197 18.62 -9.30 -13.80
N ALA A 198 19.49 -8.31 -14.01
CA ALA A 198 19.46 -7.05 -13.28
C ALA A 198 18.12 -6.33 -13.45
N ALA A 199 17.60 -6.24 -14.67
CA ALA A 199 16.31 -5.60 -14.94
C ALA A 199 15.16 -6.23 -14.15
N LYS A 200 15.11 -7.57 -14.05
CA LYS A 200 14.09 -8.29 -13.25
C LYS A 200 14.27 -8.06 -11.76
N PHE A 201 15.50 -8.08 -11.28
CA PHE A 201 15.81 -7.73 -9.89
C PHE A 201 15.28 -6.33 -9.57
N TYR A 202 15.53 -5.33 -10.42
CA TYR A 202 14.99 -3.99 -10.21
C TYR A 202 13.47 -3.91 -10.30
N ALA A 203 12.82 -4.69 -11.17
CA ALA A 203 11.36 -4.78 -11.21
C ALA A 203 10.78 -5.33 -9.89
N VAL A 204 11.41 -6.36 -9.30
CA VAL A 204 11.07 -6.87 -7.96
C VAL A 204 11.21 -5.77 -6.90
N ILE A 205 12.33 -5.03 -6.90
CA ILE A 205 12.56 -3.95 -5.93
C ILE A 205 11.55 -2.80 -6.11
N LEU A 206 11.12 -2.50 -7.34
CA LEU A 206 10.09 -1.50 -7.59
C LEU A 206 8.72 -1.91 -7.04
N LEU A 207 8.32 -3.18 -7.21
CA LEU A 207 7.09 -3.71 -6.63
C LEU A 207 7.13 -3.69 -5.10
N LYS A 208 8.27 -4.08 -4.50
CA LYS A 208 8.52 -3.97 -3.06
C LYS A 208 8.36 -2.53 -2.58
N GLY A 209 9.04 -1.59 -3.24
CA GLY A 209 9.00 -0.17 -2.88
C GLY A 209 7.60 0.45 -3.02
N ALA A 210 6.79 -0.03 -3.98
CA ALA A 210 5.40 0.41 -4.12
C ALA A 210 4.54 0.00 -2.90
N LEU A 211 4.74 -1.20 -2.36
CA LEU A 211 4.07 -1.64 -1.13
C LEU A 211 4.53 -0.83 0.09
N GLU A 212 5.83 -0.62 0.23
CA GLU A 212 6.39 0.19 1.32
C GLU A 212 5.86 1.63 1.26
N GLN A 213 5.73 2.20 0.06
CA GLN A 213 5.15 3.51 -0.14
C GLN A 213 3.66 3.56 0.22
N GLU A 214 2.86 2.56 -0.18
CA GLU A 214 1.44 2.49 0.22
C GLU A 214 1.28 2.36 1.75
N GLY A 215 2.14 1.56 2.40
CA GLY A 215 2.19 1.48 3.86
C GLY A 215 2.49 2.83 4.51
N ALA A 216 3.46 3.56 3.98
CA ALA A 216 3.81 4.89 4.47
C ALA A 216 2.69 5.93 4.26
N ILE A 217 1.97 5.86 3.13
CA ILE A 217 0.77 6.70 2.88
C ILE A 217 -0.30 6.43 3.94
N CYS A 218 -0.59 5.14 4.20
CA CYS A 218 -1.58 4.74 5.21
C CYS A 218 -1.17 5.18 6.63
N GLU A 219 0.10 5.05 6.99
CA GLU A 219 0.64 5.47 8.29
C GLU A 219 0.52 6.99 8.49
N ALA A 220 0.93 7.77 7.48
CA ALA A 220 0.85 9.23 7.50
C ALA A 220 -0.61 9.69 7.65
N ALA A 221 -1.52 9.15 6.82
CA ALA A 221 -2.93 9.52 6.86
C ALA A 221 -3.58 9.20 8.22
N ARG A 222 -3.29 8.03 8.80
CA ARG A 222 -3.78 7.67 10.15
C ARG A 222 -3.26 8.62 11.22
N THR A 223 -1.99 8.96 11.15
CA THR A 223 -1.34 9.90 12.09
C THR A 223 -1.95 11.28 11.98
N ASP A 224 -2.14 11.79 10.76
CA ASP A 224 -2.75 13.11 10.51
C ASP A 224 -4.20 13.17 11.00
N VAL A 225 -4.99 12.12 10.78
CA VAL A 225 -6.37 12.01 11.27
C VAL A 225 -6.43 11.99 12.80
N ALA A 226 -5.54 11.24 13.45
CA ALA A 226 -5.47 11.22 14.91
C ALA A 226 -5.10 12.61 15.48
N ASN A 227 -4.09 13.25 14.90
CA ASN A 227 -3.67 14.60 15.29
C ASN A 227 -4.78 15.64 15.04
N LEU A 228 -5.55 15.50 13.96
CA LEU A 228 -6.70 16.35 13.69
C LEU A 228 -7.79 16.17 14.75
N ALA A 229 -8.14 14.93 15.11
CA ALA A 229 -9.14 14.66 16.15
C ALA A 229 -8.73 15.27 17.51
N GLU A 230 -7.45 15.15 17.90
CA GLU A 230 -6.94 15.77 19.13
C GLU A 230 -6.98 17.30 19.08
N ARG A 231 -6.59 17.91 17.95
CA ARG A 231 -6.67 19.37 17.78
C ARG A 231 -8.10 19.88 17.76
N ALA A 232 -9.01 19.14 17.14
CA ALA A 232 -10.42 19.46 17.12
C ALA A 232 -11.02 19.40 18.53
N LEU A 233 -10.65 18.40 19.33
CA LEU A 233 -11.10 18.27 20.72
C LEU A 233 -10.64 19.47 21.54
N ALA A 234 -9.34 19.79 21.49
CA ALA A 234 -8.80 20.97 22.16
C ALA A 234 -9.46 22.27 21.67
N GLY A 235 -9.77 22.36 20.37
CA GLY A 235 -10.50 23.47 19.77
C GLY A 235 -11.91 23.63 20.34
N MET A 236 -12.66 22.54 20.49
CA MET A 236 -14.00 22.55 21.07
C MET A 236 -13.99 22.89 22.56
N GLU A 237 -13.05 22.33 23.34
CA GLU A 237 -12.91 22.60 24.77
C GLU A 237 -12.48 24.05 25.08
N ALA A 238 -11.82 24.72 24.13
CA ALA A 238 -11.36 26.09 24.25
C ALA A 238 -12.43 27.14 23.90
N ILE A 239 -13.62 26.72 23.46
CA ILE A 239 -14.72 27.63 23.16
C ILE A 239 -15.28 28.13 24.50
N GLU A 240 -14.83 29.30 24.93
CA GLU A 240 -15.39 29.97 26.10
C GLU A 240 -16.73 30.62 25.74
N PRO A 241 -17.76 30.53 26.60
CA PRO A 241 -19.00 31.26 26.41
C PRO A 241 -18.69 32.78 26.38
N PRO A 242 -19.37 33.56 25.52
CA PRO A 242 -19.13 34.99 25.41
C PRO A 242 -19.31 35.62 26.80
N ALA A 243 -18.22 36.11 27.38
CA ALA A 243 -18.23 36.71 28.71
C ALA A 243 -19.30 37.80 28.75
N GLN A 244 -20.35 37.58 29.55
CA GLN A 244 -21.40 38.57 29.77
C GLN A 244 -20.73 39.80 30.42
N ASP A 245 -20.56 40.85 29.62
CA ASP A 245 -20.53 42.24 30.06
C ASP A 245 -19.22 42.88 30.60
N ASN A 246 -18.02 42.36 30.31
CA ASN A 246 -16.79 43.12 30.54
C ASN A 246 -15.99 43.32 29.23
N GLY A 247 -16.27 44.45 28.58
CA GLY A 247 -15.80 44.79 27.25
C GLY A 247 -14.32 44.52 26.96
N GLY A 248 -14.09 43.82 25.86
CA GLY A 248 -12.93 44.06 25.00
C GLY A 248 -11.70 43.19 25.24
N ALA A 249 -11.85 41.86 25.15
CA ALA A 249 -10.81 41.02 24.57
C ALA A 249 -11.40 39.66 24.20
N ILE A 250 -11.75 39.47 22.93
CA ILE A 250 -11.80 38.13 22.35
C ILE A 250 -10.33 37.65 22.39
N LEU A 251 -9.94 37.01 23.50
CA LEU A 251 -8.65 36.35 23.62
C LEU A 251 -8.70 35.16 22.67
N GLY A 252 -8.29 35.40 21.42
CA GLY A 252 -8.12 34.35 20.44
C GLY A 252 -7.13 33.33 21.00
N LEU A 253 -7.66 32.21 21.47
CA LEU A 253 -6.89 31.07 21.93
C LEU A 253 -6.13 30.52 20.74
N GLN A 254 -4.87 30.96 20.61
CA GLN A 254 -3.88 30.37 19.72
C GLN A 254 -3.53 28.98 20.25
N ILE A 255 -4.35 27.98 19.95
CA ILE A 255 -3.98 26.59 20.17
C ILE A 255 -2.84 26.29 19.18
N PHE A 256 -1.62 26.19 19.73
CA PHE A 256 -0.40 26.02 18.96
C PHE A 256 -0.33 24.64 18.28
N ALA A 257 0.30 24.66 17.10
CA ALA A 257 0.36 23.67 16.06
C ALA A 257 0.86 22.26 16.43
N ALA A 258 0.07 21.24 16.06
CA ALA A 258 0.62 19.95 15.63
C ALA A 258 0.73 19.98 14.10
N VAL A 259 1.94 19.75 13.59
CA VAL A 259 2.24 19.82 12.16
C VAL A 259 1.48 18.70 11.43
N ALA A 260 0.51 19.06 10.59
CA ALA A 260 -0.02 18.16 9.57
C ALA A 260 1.06 18.02 8.49
N THR A 261 2.00 17.12 8.76
CA THR A 261 3.05 16.82 7.80
C THR A 261 2.45 15.76 6.90
N VAL A 262 1.86 16.18 5.78
CA VAL A 262 1.78 15.29 4.61
C VAL A 262 3.22 15.14 4.16
N VAL A 263 3.96 14.32 4.89
CA VAL A 263 5.34 13.97 4.58
C VAL A 263 5.23 13.41 3.18
N ALA A 264 5.84 14.07 2.21
CA ALA A 264 6.30 13.37 1.03
C ALA A 264 7.20 12.26 1.57
N CYS A 265 6.63 11.07 1.78
CA CYS A 265 7.37 9.90 2.22
C CYS A 265 8.44 9.71 1.17
N ALA A 266 9.64 10.20 1.47
CA ALA A 266 10.80 10.08 0.61
C ALA A 266 11.26 8.64 0.74
N VAL A 267 10.45 7.71 0.24
CA VAL A 267 10.89 6.35 -0.01
C VAL A 267 11.89 6.50 -1.14
N PRO A 268 13.18 6.20 -0.90
CA PRO A 268 14.19 6.34 -1.94
C PRO A 268 13.84 5.33 -3.04
N VAL A 269 13.22 5.81 -4.13
CA VAL A 269 12.86 4.99 -5.30
C VAL A 269 14.13 4.72 -6.13
N VAL A 270 15.06 3.97 -5.56
CA VAL A 270 16.40 3.68 -6.13
C VAL A 270 16.29 2.81 -7.39
N GLY A 271 15.32 1.89 -7.45
CA GLY A 271 15.13 0.98 -8.58
C GLY A 271 14.79 1.71 -9.89
N ALA A 272 14.17 2.88 -9.80
CA ALA A 272 13.69 3.62 -10.96
C ALA A 272 14.83 4.24 -11.77
N VAL A 273 15.92 4.65 -11.11
CA VAL A 273 17.12 5.19 -11.79
C VAL A 273 17.88 4.07 -12.51
N ALA A 274 17.97 2.88 -11.91
CA ALA A 274 18.64 1.75 -12.53
C ALA A 274 17.84 1.18 -13.72
N LEU A 275 16.52 1.06 -13.58
CA LEU A 275 15.64 0.68 -14.68
C LEU A 275 15.65 1.75 -15.79
N ALA A 276 15.65 3.03 -15.43
CA ALA A 276 15.83 4.15 -16.36
C ALA A 276 17.16 4.08 -17.13
N THR A 277 18.26 3.69 -16.47
CA THR A 277 19.54 3.51 -17.17
C THR A 277 19.56 2.28 -18.06
N ALA A 278 18.88 1.19 -17.67
CA ALA A 278 18.80 -0.04 -18.45
C ALA A 278 17.86 0.10 -19.66
N ALA A 279 16.74 0.80 -19.49
CA ALA A 279 15.70 1.04 -20.50
C ALA A 279 15.88 2.36 -21.28
N GLY A 280 16.90 3.16 -20.96
CA GLY A 280 17.10 4.49 -21.55
C GLY A 280 16.07 5.56 -21.14
N ALA A 281 15.18 5.25 -20.20
CA ALA A 281 14.12 6.14 -19.73
C ALA A 281 14.62 7.13 -18.66
N ALA A 282 15.44 8.10 -19.05
CA ALA A 282 15.88 9.20 -18.17
C ALA A 282 14.67 10.02 -17.68
N GLY A 283 14.22 9.81 -16.44
CA GLY A 283 13.13 10.61 -15.85
C GLY A 283 12.60 10.17 -14.49
N LEU A 284 13.01 9.01 -13.98
CA LEU A 284 12.38 8.41 -12.82
C LEU A 284 12.97 8.84 -11.46
N THR A 285 13.68 9.96 -11.36
CA THR A 285 14.21 10.45 -10.07
C THR A 285 13.08 11.04 -9.22
N ALA A 286 12.84 10.45 -8.04
CA ALA A 286 11.99 11.01 -7.00
C ALA A 286 12.59 12.35 -6.54
N SER A 287 12.19 13.44 -7.19
CA SER A 287 12.65 14.78 -6.85
C SER A 287 11.44 15.63 -6.49
N ASN A 288 11.39 15.98 -5.22
CA ASN A 288 10.68 17.14 -4.67
C ASN A 288 9.16 17.12 -4.85
N LEU A 289 8.47 16.20 -4.18
CA LEU A 289 7.16 16.59 -3.66
C LEU A 289 7.42 17.72 -2.65
N PRO A 290 6.79 18.90 -2.80
CA PRO A 290 6.99 19.99 -1.86
C PRO A 290 6.55 19.54 -0.47
N ASN A 291 7.51 19.39 0.46
CA ASN A 291 7.21 19.36 1.88
C ASN A 291 6.89 20.81 2.29
N GLU A 292 5.69 21.28 1.95
CA GLU A 292 5.18 22.49 2.57
C GLU A 292 4.66 22.11 3.95
N THR A 293 5.50 22.38 4.96
CA THR A 293 5.06 22.46 6.34
C THR A 293 4.11 23.65 6.45
N VAL A 294 2.82 23.40 6.31
CA VAL A 294 1.78 24.41 6.55
C VAL A 294 1.56 24.45 8.05
N GLU A 295 1.77 25.63 8.66
CA GLU A 295 1.33 25.83 10.04
C GLU A 295 -0.20 25.65 10.09
N PRO A 296 -0.73 24.77 10.97
CA PRO A 296 -2.15 24.54 11.07
C PRO A 296 -2.88 25.83 11.42
N ALA A 297 -3.99 26.07 10.73
CA ALA A 297 -4.85 27.20 11.02
C ALA A 297 -5.51 27.04 12.40
N PRO A 298 -5.83 28.14 13.10
CA PRO A 298 -6.66 28.07 14.30
C PRO A 298 -8.02 27.43 13.98
N MET A 299 -8.55 26.62 14.91
CA MET A 299 -9.77 25.83 14.72
C MET A 299 -11.07 26.67 14.65
N GLY A 300 -11.05 27.95 15.04
CA GLY A 300 -12.23 28.83 15.04
C GLY A 300 -12.74 29.12 16.45
N GLY A 301 -13.81 29.91 16.55
CA GLY A 301 -14.39 30.36 17.82
C GLY A 301 -15.78 29.78 18.13
N THR A 302 -16.32 28.95 17.24
CA THR A 302 -17.62 28.27 17.44
C THR A 302 -17.54 26.80 17.02
N PRO A 303 -18.44 25.91 17.51
CA PRO A 303 -18.41 24.50 17.16
C PRO A 303 -18.59 24.25 15.66
N ASP A 304 -19.46 25.01 14.97
CA ASP A 304 -19.64 24.89 13.52
C ASP A 304 -18.42 25.36 12.73
N GLU A 305 -17.68 26.37 13.21
CA GLU A 305 -16.40 26.77 12.61
C GLU A 305 -15.33 25.68 12.78
N VAL A 306 -15.21 25.09 13.97
CA VAL A 306 -14.29 23.97 14.23
C VAL A 306 -14.63 22.78 13.34
N PHE A 307 -15.90 22.44 13.22
CA PHE A 307 -16.33 21.35 12.35
C PHE A 307 -16.05 21.63 10.86
N SER A 308 -16.30 22.86 10.40
CA SER A 308 -15.95 23.25 9.03
C SER A 308 -14.44 23.11 8.75
N LYS A 309 -13.60 23.38 9.77
CA LYS A 309 -12.15 23.18 9.68
C LYS A 309 -11.76 21.70 9.67
N ILE A 310 -12.44 20.85 10.43
CA ILE A 310 -12.26 19.39 10.37
C ILE A 310 -12.52 18.90 8.93
N GLU A 311 -13.63 19.31 8.31
CA GLU A 311 -13.96 18.89 6.94
C GLU A 311 -12.90 19.35 5.92
N GLU A 312 -12.42 20.59 6.04
CA GLU A 312 -11.36 21.15 5.19
C GLU A 312 -10.04 20.37 5.31
N GLU A 313 -9.65 20.02 6.54
CA GLU A 313 -8.42 19.27 6.79
C GLU A 313 -8.54 17.81 6.38
N LEU A 314 -9.66 17.13 6.67
CA LEU A 314 -9.90 15.76 6.17
C LEU A 314 -9.88 15.71 4.63
N SER A 315 -10.48 16.69 3.96
CA SER A 315 -10.40 16.84 2.50
C SER A 315 -8.96 16.98 2.01
N THR A 316 -8.13 17.71 2.78
CA THR A 316 -6.71 17.90 2.46
C THR A 316 -5.91 16.62 2.64
N ILE A 317 -6.13 15.87 3.74
CA ILE A 317 -5.52 14.55 3.96
C ILE A 317 -5.88 13.60 2.82
N ASN A 318 -7.16 13.53 2.43
CA ASN A 318 -7.62 12.67 1.35
C ASN A 318 -6.96 13.03 0.00
N ARG A 319 -6.84 14.33 -0.32
CA ARG A 319 -6.16 14.80 -1.54
C ARG A 319 -4.68 14.44 -1.54
N GLY A 320 -4.05 14.48 -0.36
CA GLY A 320 -2.68 14.01 -0.15
C GLY A 320 -2.55 12.52 -0.49
N MET A 321 -3.41 11.68 0.08
CA MET A 321 -3.47 10.24 -0.25
C MET A 321 -3.65 10.02 -1.75
N LEU A 322 -4.65 10.66 -2.36
CA LEU A 322 -4.94 10.54 -3.80
C LEU A 322 -3.71 10.86 -4.66
N THR A 323 -2.99 11.94 -4.34
CA THR A 323 -1.80 12.36 -5.10
C THR A 323 -0.68 11.32 -4.98
N GLN A 324 -0.43 10.80 -3.78
CA GLN A 324 0.61 9.79 -3.55
C GLN A 324 0.25 8.43 -4.17
N GLU A 325 -0.99 7.98 -4.01
CA GLU A 325 -1.49 6.74 -4.61
C GLU A 325 -1.46 6.80 -6.14
N GLN A 326 -1.81 7.95 -6.73
CA GLN A 326 -1.71 8.15 -8.19
C GLN A 326 -0.25 8.06 -8.66
N TYR A 327 0.69 8.63 -7.89
CA TYR A 327 2.11 8.49 -8.20
C TYR A 327 2.57 7.03 -8.18
N VAL A 328 2.15 6.24 -7.18
CA VAL A 328 2.43 4.79 -7.14
C VAL A 328 1.82 4.09 -8.35
N ALA A 329 0.57 4.39 -8.67
CA ALA A 329 -0.14 3.81 -9.82
C ALA A 329 0.58 4.09 -11.15
N ASP A 330 0.97 5.34 -11.40
CA ASP A 330 1.68 5.75 -12.62
C ASP A 330 3.02 5.02 -12.76
N ARG A 331 3.72 4.76 -11.66
CA ARG A 331 4.97 4.00 -11.65
C ARG A 331 4.76 2.52 -11.96
N MET A 332 3.68 1.93 -11.46
CA MET A 332 3.32 0.55 -11.79
C MET A 332 2.87 0.42 -13.24
N ASP A 333 2.16 1.41 -13.79
CA ASP A 333 1.81 1.45 -15.21
C ASP A 333 3.05 1.59 -16.10
N ALA A 334 4.03 2.43 -15.71
CA ALA A 334 5.30 2.53 -16.43
C ALA A 334 6.11 1.22 -16.38
N LEU A 335 6.17 0.55 -15.23
CA LEU A 335 6.80 -0.76 -15.10
C LEU A 335 6.10 -1.81 -15.96
N LEU A 336 4.76 -1.85 -15.93
CA LEU A 336 3.96 -2.75 -16.75
C LEU A 336 4.20 -2.53 -18.24
N GLN A 337 4.27 -1.27 -18.67
CA GLN A 337 4.58 -0.92 -20.06
C GLN A 337 5.98 -1.41 -20.45
N GLU A 338 6.99 -1.20 -19.61
CA GLU A 338 8.36 -1.65 -19.87
C GLU A 338 8.42 -3.18 -19.97
N LEU A 339 7.78 -3.90 -19.03
CA LEU A 339 7.69 -5.37 -19.05
C LEU A 339 7.04 -5.91 -20.33
N LYS A 340 5.99 -5.24 -20.84
CA LYS A 340 5.23 -5.69 -22.02
C LYS A 340 5.83 -5.25 -23.35
N CYS A 341 6.38 -4.05 -23.41
CA CYS A 341 6.81 -3.42 -24.66
C CYS A 341 8.31 -3.55 -24.92
N SER A 342 9.11 -3.90 -23.92
CA SER A 342 10.57 -3.99 -24.02
C SER A 342 11.07 -5.41 -23.69
N PRO A 343 10.63 -6.46 -24.42
CA PRO A 343 10.98 -7.85 -24.09
C PRO A 343 12.49 -8.12 -24.09
N HIS A 344 13.27 -7.39 -24.90
CA HIS A 344 14.73 -7.47 -24.94
C HIS A 344 15.42 -6.96 -23.67
N THR A 345 14.75 -6.10 -22.88
CA THR A 345 15.26 -5.63 -21.57
C THR A 345 15.21 -6.77 -20.54
N PHE A 346 14.26 -7.69 -20.67
CA PHE A 346 13.99 -8.72 -19.67
C PHE A 346 14.30 -10.15 -20.12
N HIS A 347 14.42 -10.40 -21.41
CA HIS A 347 14.79 -11.71 -21.94
C HIS A 347 16.19 -11.65 -22.55
N PRO A 348 17.10 -12.59 -22.20
CA PRO A 348 18.34 -12.73 -22.94
C PRO A 348 18.02 -13.07 -24.40
N GLY A 349 18.86 -12.62 -25.31
CA GLY A 349 18.73 -12.95 -26.72
C GLY A 349 18.76 -14.47 -26.93
N ARG A 350 17.88 -14.95 -27.80
CA ARG A 350 17.80 -16.38 -28.11
C ARG A 350 19.06 -16.84 -28.84
N ALA A 351 19.62 -17.96 -28.43
CA ALA A 351 20.76 -18.61 -29.07
C ALA A 351 20.34 -19.42 -30.32
N THR A 352 19.61 -18.80 -31.26
CA THR A 352 19.01 -19.51 -32.41
C THR A 352 20.03 -20.26 -33.26
N ARG A 353 21.18 -19.63 -33.52
CA ARG A 353 22.28 -20.21 -34.31
C ARG A 353 22.98 -21.40 -33.66
N LEU A 354 22.72 -21.70 -32.39
CA LEU A 354 23.34 -22.84 -31.74
C LEU A 354 22.87 -24.17 -32.34
N LEU A 355 21.59 -24.23 -32.73
CA LEU A 355 20.98 -25.42 -33.29
C LEU A 355 21.15 -25.52 -34.81
N ASP A 356 21.26 -24.39 -35.49
CA ASP A 356 21.41 -24.33 -36.95
C ASP A 356 22.85 -24.62 -37.41
N ALA A 357 23.80 -24.67 -36.49
CA ALA A 357 25.19 -24.98 -36.82
C ALA A 357 25.33 -26.49 -37.07
N ASP A 358 25.15 -26.90 -38.33
CA ASP A 358 25.29 -28.28 -38.78
C ASP A 358 26.69 -28.58 -39.38
N ASP A 359 27.47 -27.54 -39.69
CA ASP A 359 28.86 -27.66 -40.13
C ASP A 359 29.82 -27.58 -38.93
N LYS A 360 30.79 -28.50 -38.88
CA LYS A 360 31.92 -28.46 -37.92
C LYS A 360 32.62 -27.10 -37.92
N GLY A 361 32.69 -26.43 -39.08
CA GLY A 361 33.30 -25.12 -39.25
C GLY A 361 32.56 -23.96 -38.55
N ASP A 362 31.26 -24.11 -38.29
CA ASP A 362 30.45 -23.08 -37.63
C ASP A 362 30.60 -23.11 -36.10
N ILE A 363 31.08 -24.23 -35.56
CA ILE A 363 31.17 -24.47 -34.13
C ILE A 363 32.64 -24.50 -33.66
N ALA A 364 33.58 -24.94 -34.49
CA ALA A 364 35.02 -24.98 -34.20
C ALA A 364 35.83 -24.34 -35.34
N ASN A 365 36.56 -23.27 -35.02
CA ASN A 365 37.46 -22.64 -35.98
C ASN A 365 38.56 -23.64 -36.41
N THR A 366 38.87 -23.72 -37.70
CA THR A 366 39.82 -24.65 -38.36
C THR A 366 41.29 -24.54 -37.90
N ARG A 367 41.58 -23.78 -36.84
CA ARG A 367 42.93 -23.44 -36.36
C ARG A 367 43.47 -24.31 -35.22
N GLY A 368 42.87 -25.48 -34.96
CA GLY A 368 43.45 -26.46 -34.02
C GLY A 368 43.17 -26.20 -32.54
N PHE A 369 42.08 -25.50 -32.21
CA PHE A 369 41.59 -25.39 -30.84
C PHE A 369 40.67 -26.57 -30.51
N THR A 370 40.99 -27.31 -29.45
CA THR A 370 40.13 -28.37 -28.91
C THR A 370 39.07 -27.75 -28.02
N VAL A 371 37.79 -27.98 -28.33
CA VAL A 371 36.69 -27.57 -27.46
C VAL A 371 36.68 -28.45 -26.21
N ASP A 372 36.64 -27.83 -25.03
CA ASP A 372 36.54 -28.55 -23.76
C ASP A 372 35.06 -28.88 -23.49
N THR A 373 34.61 -30.05 -23.94
CA THR A 373 33.23 -30.50 -23.78
C THR A 373 32.84 -30.74 -22.31
N SER A 374 33.81 -30.92 -21.41
CA SER A 374 33.55 -31.05 -19.97
C SER A 374 33.12 -29.71 -19.37
N ARG A 375 33.71 -28.60 -19.82
CA ARG A 375 33.32 -27.23 -19.43
C ARG A 375 31.94 -26.87 -19.96
N LEU A 376 31.63 -27.14 -21.23
CA LEU A 376 30.29 -26.88 -21.78
C LEU A 376 29.19 -27.65 -21.00
N ARG A 377 29.44 -28.91 -20.65
CA ARG A 377 28.51 -29.67 -19.79
C ARG A 377 28.44 -29.13 -18.37
N HIS A 378 29.52 -28.54 -17.85
CA HIS A 378 29.48 -27.88 -16.55
C HIS A 378 28.57 -26.66 -16.60
N TYR A 379 28.79 -25.78 -17.58
CA TYR A 379 27.93 -24.62 -17.83
C TYR A 379 26.45 -25.03 -18.01
N ALA A 380 26.17 -26.06 -18.82
CA ALA A 380 24.80 -26.55 -18.97
C ALA A 380 24.17 -27.09 -17.67
N ARG A 381 24.97 -27.56 -16.71
CA ARG A 381 24.44 -27.97 -15.39
C ARG A 381 24.14 -26.79 -14.48
N THR A 382 24.72 -25.61 -14.71
CA THR A 382 24.47 -24.42 -13.91
C THR A 382 23.24 -23.64 -14.37
N THR A 383 22.78 -23.83 -15.61
CA THR A 383 21.56 -23.19 -16.14
C THR A 383 20.29 -23.70 -15.49
N HIS A 384 20.12 -25.02 -15.28
CA HIS A 384 18.88 -25.58 -14.72
C HIS A 384 18.55 -25.02 -13.32
N PRO A 385 19.50 -25.00 -12.35
CA PRO A 385 19.23 -24.39 -11.04
C PRO A 385 18.93 -22.88 -11.13
N ALA A 386 19.56 -22.16 -12.05
CA ALA A 386 19.26 -20.74 -12.25
C ALA A 386 17.83 -20.54 -12.82
N ALA A 387 17.38 -21.41 -13.71
CA ALA A 387 16.00 -21.42 -14.19
C ALA A 387 15.01 -21.75 -13.06
N ASP A 388 15.31 -22.73 -12.21
CA ASP A 388 14.48 -23.06 -11.04
C ASP A 388 14.37 -21.91 -10.06
N ASP A 389 15.45 -21.15 -9.84
CA ASP A 389 15.43 -19.96 -9.00
C ASP A 389 14.58 -18.84 -9.60
N MET A 390 14.59 -18.65 -10.93
CA MET A 390 13.70 -17.70 -11.60
C MET A 390 12.21 -18.12 -11.48
N ARG A 391 11.89 -19.42 -11.60
CA ARG A 391 10.53 -19.93 -11.38
C ARG A 391 10.09 -19.73 -9.93
N SER A 392 10.99 -20.01 -8.99
CA SER A 392 10.73 -19.84 -7.56
C SER A 392 10.50 -18.37 -7.21
N ALA A 393 11.28 -17.45 -7.79
CA ALA A 393 11.05 -16.01 -7.67
C ALA A 393 9.66 -15.62 -8.19
N ALA A 394 9.25 -16.13 -9.36
CA ALA A 394 7.91 -15.87 -9.91
C ALA A 394 6.77 -16.39 -9.02
N HIS A 395 6.97 -17.51 -8.32
CA HIS A 395 5.99 -18.03 -7.38
C HIS A 395 5.90 -17.23 -6.08
N ALA A 396 7.02 -16.66 -5.63
CA ALA A 396 7.07 -15.86 -4.40
C ALA A 396 6.57 -14.41 -4.59
N CYS A 397 6.54 -13.89 -5.81
CA CYS A 397 5.93 -12.60 -6.13
C CYS A 397 4.40 -12.61 -5.95
N PHE A 398 3.89 -12.20 -4.78
CA PHE A 398 2.47 -12.18 -4.46
C PHE A 398 2.08 -10.96 -3.62
N VAL A 399 0.92 -10.38 -3.93
CA VAL A 399 0.31 -9.28 -3.16
C VAL A 399 -1.15 -9.58 -2.84
N PRO A 400 -1.55 -9.60 -1.56
CA PRO A 400 -2.94 -9.80 -1.19
C PRO A 400 -3.76 -8.52 -1.41
N ARG A 401 -4.86 -8.60 -2.16
CA ARG A 401 -5.79 -7.45 -2.36
C ARG A 401 -6.32 -6.86 -1.07
N SER A 402 -6.60 -7.70 -0.07
CA SER A 402 -7.30 -7.31 1.16
C SER A 402 -6.56 -6.26 1.99
N ILE A 403 -5.25 -6.08 1.81
CA ILE A 403 -4.49 -5.07 2.55
C ILE A 403 -4.69 -3.66 1.99
N PHE A 404 -5.29 -3.51 0.80
CA PHE A 404 -5.57 -2.22 0.17
C PHE A 404 -7.01 -1.74 0.41
N THR A 405 -7.90 -2.62 0.89
CA THR A 405 -9.32 -2.33 0.97
C THR A 405 -9.62 -1.23 1.99
N LYS A 406 -10.17 -0.13 1.50
CA LYS A 406 -10.60 1.06 2.25
C LYS A 406 -11.90 1.62 1.68
N ASP A 407 -12.43 2.67 2.30
CA ASP A 407 -13.59 3.41 1.81
C ASP A 407 -13.31 3.99 0.42
N ALA A 408 -14.29 3.87 -0.49
CA ALA A 408 -14.12 4.29 -1.88
C ALA A 408 -13.96 5.81 -2.06
N ALA A 409 -14.33 6.61 -1.06
CA ALA A 409 -14.13 8.05 -1.06
C ALA A 409 -12.67 8.46 -0.80
N LEU A 410 -11.81 7.53 -0.34
CA LEU A 410 -10.42 7.80 -0.04
C LEU A 410 -9.47 7.47 -1.19
N GLY A 411 -8.46 8.34 -1.38
CA GLY A 411 -7.38 8.11 -2.33
C GLY A 411 -7.87 8.01 -3.77
N ILE A 412 -7.30 7.06 -4.54
CA ILE A 412 -7.77 6.79 -5.92
C ILE A 412 -8.92 5.77 -5.97
N GLY A 413 -9.45 5.35 -4.82
CA GLY A 413 -10.60 4.46 -4.68
C GLY A 413 -10.39 3.35 -3.65
N ALA A 414 -11.38 2.46 -3.53
CA ALA A 414 -11.45 1.45 -2.47
C ALA A 414 -10.29 0.46 -2.41
N ASP A 415 -9.56 0.26 -3.51
CA ASP A 415 -8.39 -0.62 -3.57
C ASP A 415 -7.08 0.13 -3.83
N GLY A 416 -7.09 1.48 -3.78
CA GLY A 416 -5.90 2.30 -4.08
C GLY A 416 -5.20 1.88 -5.40
N PRO A 417 -3.86 1.77 -5.42
CA PRO A 417 -3.09 1.38 -6.61
C PRO A 417 -3.05 -0.14 -6.86
N PHE A 418 -3.77 -0.97 -6.10
CA PHE A 418 -3.69 -2.44 -6.14
C PHE A 418 -3.75 -3.01 -7.56
N LEU A 419 -4.74 -2.62 -8.37
CA LEU A 419 -4.91 -3.17 -9.72
C LEU A 419 -3.71 -2.92 -10.64
N ARG A 420 -3.01 -1.79 -10.49
CA ARG A 420 -1.84 -1.48 -11.32
C ARG A 420 -0.64 -2.30 -10.84
N LEU A 421 -0.48 -2.40 -9.52
CA LEU A 421 0.55 -3.22 -8.91
C LEU A 421 0.38 -4.69 -9.28
N ASP A 422 -0.82 -5.25 -9.16
CA ASP A 422 -1.13 -6.64 -9.48
C ASP A 422 -0.86 -6.97 -10.96
N ASN A 423 -1.25 -6.08 -11.88
CA ASN A 423 -0.95 -6.23 -13.30
C ASN A 423 0.57 -6.20 -13.58
N ALA A 424 1.31 -5.29 -12.95
CA ALA A 424 2.77 -5.23 -13.08
C ALA A 424 3.44 -6.47 -12.48
N ASN A 425 2.95 -6.95 -11.35
CA ASN A 425 3.41 -8.17 -10.70
C ASN A 425 3.18 -9.39 -11.59
N GLU A 426 2.00 -9.56 -12.17
CA GLU A 426 1.70 -10.67 -13.07
C GLU A 426 2.57 -10.65 -14.33
N ALA A 427 2.75 -9.48 -14.95
CA ALA A 427 3.65 -9.33 -16.10
C ALA A 427 5.10 -9.71 -15.75
N LEU A 428 5.58 -9.35 -14.55
CA LEU A 428 6.91 -9.76 -14.10
C LEU A 428 7.00 -11.27 -13.89
N ARG A 429 5.96 -11.91 -13.35
CA ARG A 429 5.90 -13.37 -13.18
C ARG A 429 5.97 -14.09 -14.53
N GLU A 430 5.24 -13.61 -15.53
CA GLU A 430 5.30 -14.13 -16.90
C GLU A 430 6.72 -14.02 -17.49
N VAL A 431 7.35 -12.84 -17.34
CA VAL A 431 8.74 -12.58 -17.77
C VAL A 431 9.74 -13.53 -17.10
N LEU A 432 9.58 -13.76 -15.79
CA LEU A 432 10.44 -14.66 -15.01
C LEU A 432 10.30 -16.10 -15.47
N VAL A 433 9.06 -16.60 -15.62
CA VAL A 433 8.78 -17.97 -16.09
C VAL A 433 9.28 -18.18 -17.52
N SER A 434 9.01 -17.23 -18.42
CA SER A 434 9.48 -17.32 -19.80
C SER A 434 11.00 -17.28 -19.89
N THR A 435 11.67 -16.44 -19.09
CA THR A 435 13.14 -16.46 -19.09
C THR A 435 13.71 -17.72 -18.48
N ALA A 436 13.10 -18.25 -17.42
CA ALA A 436 13.51 -19.53 -16.85
C ALA A 436 13.50 -20.62 -17.93
N PHE A 437 12.44 -20.68 -18.74
CA PHE A 437 12.37 -21.58 -19.88
C PHE A 437 13.53 -21.37 -20.87
N TYR A 438 13.84 -20.13 -21.26
CA TYR A 438 14.97 -19.87 -22.17
C TYR A 438 16.33 -20.24 -21.59
N VAL A 439 16.55 -20.00 -20.29
CA VAL A 439 17.80 -20.38 -19.60
C VAL A 439 17.94 -21.90 -19.56
N ASP A 440 16.86 -22.61 -19.24
CA ASP A 440 16.78 -24.07 -19.20
C ASP A 440 17.07 -24.68 -20.57
N GLU A 441 16.34 -24.22 -21.60
CA GLU A 441 16.48 -24.65 -22.98
C GLU A 441 17.89 -24.38 -23.53
N THR A 442 18.47 -23.22 -23.19
CA THR A 442 19.85 -22.89 -23.55
C THR A 442 20.86 -23.85 -22.94
N GLY A 443 20.65 -24.25 -21.68
CA GLY A 443 21.44 -25.29 -21.03
C GLY A 443 21.42 -26.61 -21.80
N ASP A 444 20.23 -27.07 -22.16
CA ASP A 444 20.05 -28.29 -22.96
C ASP A 444 20.75 -28.18 -24.32
N LYS A 445 20.61 -27.05 -25.01
CA LYS A 445 21.30 -26.80 -26.29
C LYS A 445 22.83 -26.86 -26.13
N VAL A 446 23.39 -26.21 -25.11
CA VAL A 446 24.84 -26.24 -24.85
C VAL A 446 25.32 -27.66 -24.53
N LYS A 447 24.54 -28.43 -23.76
CA LYS A 447 24.84 -29.85 -23.47
C LYS A 447 24.80 -30.70 -24.74
N ILE A 448 23.78 -30.54 -25.58
CA ILE A 448 23.68 -31.25 -26.86
C ILE A 448 24.87 -30.93 -27.75
N CYS A 449 25.29 -29.66 -27.83
CA CYS A 449 26.50 -29.28 -28.56
C CYS A 449 27.75 -29.98 -27.98
N ALA A 450 27.89 -30.05 -26.66
CA ALA A 450 29.01 -30.74 -26.01
C ALA A 450 29.01 -32.25 -26.28
N ASP A 451 27.84 -32.90 -26.23
CA ASP A 451 27.66 -34.31 -26.55
C ASP A 451 27.92 -34.57 -28.04
N HIS A 452 27.45 -33.66 -28.91
CA HIS A 452 27.71 -33.69 -30.34
C HIS A 452 29.20 -33.62 -30.64
N TYR A 453 29.97 -32.78 -29.94
CA TYR A 453 31.43 -32.73 -30.10
C TYR A 453 32.09 -34.08 -29.82
N ASP A 454 31.73 -34.72 -28.72
CA ASP A 454 32.27 -36.05 -28.37
C ASP A 454 31.82 -37.14 -29.37
N ASP A 455 30.60 -37.01 -29.93
CA ASP A 455 30.01 -37.96 -30.88
C ASP A 455 30.43 -37.73 -32.34
N THR A 456 30.87 -36.53 -32.76
CA THR A 456 31.31 -36.26 -34.15
C THR A 456 32.75 -36.69 -34.38
N ASP A 457 33.45 -37.02 -33.31
CA ASP A 457 34.61 -37.91 -33.34
C ASP A 457 34.19 -39.38 -33.59
N ARG A 458 32.87 -39.70 -33.65
CA ARG A 458 32.32 -41.06 -33.76
C ARG A 458 31.22 -41.33 -34.83
N GLY A 459 30.57 -40.32 -35.44
CA GLY A 459 30.03 -40.43 -36.82
C GLY A 459 28.52 -40.45 -37.13
N ASP A 460 27.55 -40.07 -36.26
CA ASP A 460 26.10 -40.21 -36.60
C ASP A 460 25.13 -39.17 -35.96
N ILE A 461 25.09 -37.92 -36.46
CA ILE A 461 24.45 -36.79 -35.73
C ILE A 461 23.22 -36.14 -36.37
N THR A 462 23.21 -35.83 -37.68
CA THR A 462 22.19 -34.92 -38.26
C THR A 462 20.74 -35.38 -38.00
N ALA A 463 20.52 -36.67 -37.80
CA ALA A 463 19.21 -37.24 -37.47
C ALA A 463 18.72 -36.91 -36.04
N ARG A 464 19.61 -36.73 -35.06
CA ARG A 464 19.23 -36.49 -33.65
C ARG A 464 18.83 -35.04 -33.39
N MET A 465 19.58 -34.08 -33.93
CA MET A 465 19.28 -32.64 -33.76
C MET A 465 17.94 -32.27 -34.40
N ARG A 466 17.67 -32.77 -35.61
CA ARG A 466 16.40 -32.54 -36.30
C ARG A 466 15.19 -33.04 -35.49
N LYS A 467 15.31 -34.22 -34.89
CA LYS A 467 14.23 -34.80 -34.08
C LYS A 467 13.92 -33.97 -32.83
N GLN A 468 14.94 -33.39 -32.19
CA GLN A 468 14.76 -32.63 -30.96
C GLN A 468 14.27 -31.21 -31.22
N ALA A 469 14.74 -30.55 -32.29
CA ALA A 469 14.16 -29.29 -32.76
C ALA A 469 12.66 -29.45 -33.07
N GLU A 470 12.27 -30.55 -33.74
CA GLU A 470 10.86 -30.90 -33.99
C GLU A 470 10.04 -31.21 -32.72
N GLU A 471 10.69 -31.57 -31.60
CA GLU A 471 10.04 -31.77 -30.30
C GLU A 471 9.84 -30.42 -29.57
N VAL A 472 10.83 -29.54 -29.63
CA VAL A 472 10.76 -28.18 -29.06
C VAL A 472 9.70 -27.34 -29.78
N ASP A 473 9.71 -27.28 -31.12
CA ASP A 473 8.72 -26.54 -31.91
C ASP A 473 7.28 -27.00 -31.61
N ARG A 474 7.11 -28.29 -31.32
CA ARG A 474 5.81 -28.89 -30.98
C ARG A 474 5.34 -28.50 -29.58
N GLU A 475 6.26 -28.28 -28.64
CA GLU A 475 5.93 -27.77 -27.32
C GLU A 475 5.72 -26.25 -27.33
N GLU A 476 6.50 -25.49 -28.10
CA GLU A 476 6.29 -24.04 -28.31
C GLU A 476 4.90 -23.74 -28.91
N GLY A 477 4.41 -24.56 -29.85
CA GLY A 477 3.05 -24.42 -30.38
C GLY A 477 1.94 -24.53 -29.32
N LYS A 478 2.22 -25.07 -28.12
CA LYS A 478 1.28 -25.05 -26.99
C LYS A 478 1.32 -23.73 -26.20
N TYR A 479 2.45 -23.02 -26.22
CA TYR A 479 2.67 -21.78 -25.47
C TYR A 479 2.46 -20.50 -26.32
N ASP A 480 2.63 -20.55 -27.64
CA ASP A 480 2.29 -19.44 -28.54
C ASP A 480 0.79 -19.09 -28.51
N GLY A 481 -0.06 -20.05 -28.16
CA GLY A 481 -1.49 -19.82 -27.89
C GLY A 481 -1.77 -18.95 -26.65
N VAL A 482 -0.78 -18.81 -25.74
CA VAL A 482 -0.87 -17.96 -24.54
C VAL A 482 -0.53 -16.51 -24.91
N PHE A 483 0.49 -16.28 -25.74
CA PHE A 483 0.88 -14.94 -26.20
C PHE A 483 -0.09 -14.34 -27.23
N SER A 484 -0.76 -15.15 -28.06
CA SER A 484 -1.76 -14.65 -29.04
C SER A 484 -3.07 -14.15 -28.40
N ARG A 485 -3.26 -14.28 -27.08
CA ARG A 485 -4.42 -13.70 -26.36
C ARG A 485 -4.17 -12.33 -25.76
N CYS A 486 -2.97 -11.76 -25.94
CA CYS A 486 -2.70 -10.36 -25.63
C CYS A 486 -3.28 -9.45 -26.73
N GLN A 487 -4.61 -9.42 -26.88
CA GLN A 487 -5.23 -8.18 -27.36
C GLN A 487 -5.02 -7.11 -26.27
N PRO A 488 -4.76 -5.84 -26.64
CA PRO A 488 -4.76 -4.77 -25.66
C PRO A 488 -6.08 -4.83 -24.90
N TYR A 489 -6.02 -5.01 -23.59
CA TYR A 489 -7.17 -4.82 -22.72
C TYR A 489 -7.48 -3.33 -22.74
N VAL A 490 -8.14 -2.87 -23.81
CA VAL A 490 -8.81 -1.58 -23.83
C VAL A 490 -9.97 -1.75 -22.87
N SER A 491 -9.78 -1.30 -21.64
CA SER A 491 -10.86 -1.11 -20.68
C SER A 491 -11.86 -0.13 -21.31
N SER A 492 -12.88 -0.66 -21.99
CA SER A 492 -14.10 0.09 -22.29
C SER A 492 -14.90 0.17 -21.00
N TYR A 493 -14.44 1.02 -20.08
CA TYR A 493 -15.29 1.51 -19.01
C TYR A 493 -16.30 2.46 -19.65
N ASP A 494 -17.53 1.99 -19.80
CA ASP A 494 -18.69 2.77 -20.22
C ASP A 494 -19.25 3.50 -18.99
N PRO A 495 -19.10 4.83 -18.85
CA PRO A 495 -19.65 5.54 -17.71
C PRO A 495 -21.13 5.81 -17.98
N ASN A 496 -21.95 4.82 -17.64
CA ASN A 496 -23.39 4.95 -17.37
C ASN A 496 -24.29 5.25 -18.59
N PRO A 497 -25.37 4.45 -18.75
CA PRO A 497 -26.66 5.12 -18.85
C PRO A 497 -27.73 4.40 -18.03
N GLY A 498 -28.15 5.02 -16.92
CA GLY A 498 -29.52 5.02 -16.41
C GLY A 498 -30.24 3.67 -16.32
N GLY A 499 -30.08 2.98 -15.20
CA GLY A 499 -30.97 1.90 -14.78
C GLY A 499 -31.68 2.28 -13.49
N VAL A 500 -32.93 2.78 -13.61
CA VAL A 500 -33.88 2.88 -12.50
C VAL A 500 -34.23 1.47 -12.04
N ILE A 501 -34.06 1.18 -10.75
CA ILE A 501 -34.68 0.02 -10.11
C ILE A 501 -35.79 0.55 -9.20
N GLU A 502 -37.01 0.54 -9.72
CA GLU A 502 -38.22 0.36 -8.90
C GLU A 502 -38.36 -1.16 -8.66
N VAL A 503 -38.19 -1.60 -7.42
CA VAL A 503 -39.21 -2.15 -6.48
C VAL A 503 -38.54 -2.29 -5.13
#